data_AF-A0AB35Y8U6-F1
#
_entry.id   AF-A0AB35Y8U6-F1
#
_cell.length_a   1.000
_cell.length_b   1.000
_cell.length_c   1.000
_cell.angle_alpha   90.00
_cell.angle_beta   90.00
_cell.angle_gamma   90.00
#
_symmetry.space_group_name_H-M   'P 1'
#
loop_
_entity.id
_entity.type
_entity.pdbx_description
1 polymer ?
#
loop_
_entity_poly.entity_id
_entity_poly.type
_entity_poly.pdbx_seq_one_letter_code
_entity_poly.pdbx_strand_id
1 'polypeptide(L)'
;MSWEEMSRKRIKCPCGRGTISQASYMDDWNRWEDGPIEVECDFCRANYDVEGEHHNGMLMSDGTGTIYYLTPKGYPHYSGIRVEDVYPESYRLYDIPFEEYLIKNYTFRDLNFSYAEMKRVGAVSRLNGVSHRICNDHRRKFDSAKIKDIIPKIQWAIRNYARYPDNRENRDIVAAKERMEYQEYFAEKRKHQIRIDI
;
A
#
# COMPACT_ATOMS: atom_id res chain seq x y z
N MET A 1 12.98 -13.74 26.93
CA MET A 1 12.67 -12.30 27.06
C MET A 1 11.29 -12.25 27.69
N SER A 2 11.19 -11.73 28.92
CA SER A 2 9.92 -11.61 29.65
C SER A 2 9.33 -10.23 29.40
N TRP A 3 8.06 -10.20 29.01
CA TRP A 3 7.26 -8.98 28.99
C TRP A 3 6.54 -8.87 30.33
N GLU A 4 6.64 -7.73 30.99
CA GLU A 4 5.96 -7.47 32.27
C GLU A 4 4.77 -6.54 32.07
N GLU A 5 3.63 -6.86 32.67
CA GLU A 5 2.43 -6.01 32.61
C GLU A 5 2.70 -4.74 33.44
N MET A 6 2.86 -3.61 32.76
CA MET A 6 3.14 -2.33 33.42
C MET A 6 1.87 -1.64 33.88
N SER A 7 0.82 -1.70 33.06
CA SER A 7 -0.45 -1.06 33.37
C SER A 7 -1.59 -1.74 32.62
N ARG A 8 -2.81 -1.58 33.13
CA ARG A 8 -4.02 -2.04 32.45
C ARG A 8 -5.04 -0.92 32.43
N LYS A 9 -5.36 -0.43 31.24
CA LYS A 9 -6.43 0.54 31.05
C LYS A 9 -7.76 -0.20 30.90
N ARG A 10 -8.80 0.34 31.55
CA ARG A 10 -10.16 -0.21 31.50
C ARG A 10 -11.14 0.90 31.19
N ILE A 11 -12.01 0.65 30.22
CA ILE A 11 -13.12 1.54 29.88
C ILE A 11 -14.45 0.81 29.98
N LYS A 12 -15.54 1.55 30.09
CA LYS A 12 -16.89 0.96 30.04
C LYS A 12 -17.21 0.52 28.60
N CYS A 13 -17.81 -0.66 28.39
CA CYS A 13 -18.24 -1.05 27.03
C CYS A 13 -19.25 -0.01 26.52
N PRO A 14 -19.21 0.38 25.23
CA PRO A 14 -20.18 1.32 24.67
C PRO A 14 -21.66 0.93 24.86
N CYS A 15 -21.97 -0.35 25.07
CA CYS A 15 -23.33 -0.81 25.38
C CYS A 15 -23.75 -0.64 26.85
N GLY A 16 -22.83 -0.24 27.74
CA GLY A 16 -23.06 -0.07 29.18
C GLY A 16 -23.09 -1.35 30.03
N ARG A 17 -22.99 -2.54 29.43
CA ARG A 17 -23.18 -3.85 30.10
C ARG A 17 -21.88 -4.58 30.45
N GLY A 18 -20.76 -3.87 30.60
CA GLY A 18 -19.46 -4.47 30.95
C GLY A 18 -18.29 -3.52 30.70
N THR A 19 -17.09 -4.08 30.60
CA THR A 19 -15.82 -3.37 30.47
C THR A 19 -15.04 -3.83 29.24
N ILE A 20 -14.15 -2.98 28.75
CA ILE A 20 -13.13 -3.30 27.76
C ILE A 20 -11.79 -2.94 28.39
N SER A 21 -10.83 -3.85 28.35
CA SER A 21 -9.51 -3.68 28.97
C SER A 21 -8.38 -3.94 27.99
N GLN A 22 -7.26 -3.26 28.20
CA GLN A 22 -6.02 -3.44 27.45
C GLN A 22 -4.86 -3.31 28.42
N ALA A 23 -3.97 -4.29 28.41
CA ALA A 23 -2.73 -4.27 29.16
C ALA A 23 -1.62 -3.67 28.30
N SER A 24 -0.77 -2.83 28.88
CA SER A 24 0.47 -2.38 28.25
C SER A 24 1.64 -3.06 28.95
N TYR A 25 2.52 -3.63 28.15
CA TYR A 25 3.69 -4.39 28.59
C TYR A 25 4.96 -3.61 28.32
N MET A 26 5.97 -3.85 29.15
CA MET A 26 7.33 -3.36 28.93
C MET A 26 8.33 -4.48 29.18
N ASP A 27 9.45 -4.44 28.47
CA ASP A 27 10.56 -5.37 28.69
C ASP A 27 11.77 -4.70 29.36
N ASP A 28 12.78 -5.50 29.68
CA ASP A 28 14.05 -5.06 30.28
C ASP A 28 14.84 -4.05 29.43
N TRP A 29 14.42 -3.81 28.18
CA TRP A 29 15.02 -2.90 27.21
C TRP A 29 14.20 -1.61 27.05
N ASN A 30 13.22 -1.37 27.93
CA ASN A 30 12.28 -0.25 27.87
C ASN A 30 11.51 -0.17 26.54
N ARG A 31 11.29 -1.31 25.87
CA ARG A 31 10.38 -1.39 24.74
C ARG A 31 8.97 -1.58 25.27
N TRP A 32 8.01 -0.88 24.65
CA TRP A 32 6.60 -0.92 25.04
C TRP A 32 5.80 -1.68 23.98
N GLU A 33 4.86 -2.49 24.42
CA GLU A 33 3.90 -3.18 23.56
C GLU A 33 2.51 -3.17 24.20
N ASP A 34 1.50 -2.75 23.44
CA ASP A 34 0.11 -2.86 23.87
C ASP A 34 -0.41 -4.26 23.57
N GLY A 35 -0.96 -4.90 24.59
CA GLY A 35 -1.60 -6.20 24.50
C GLY A 35 -2.90 -6.21 23.71
N PRO A 36 -3.48 -7.40 23.48
CA PRO A 36 -4.78 -7.52 22.84
C PRO A 36 -5.87 -6.83 23.68
N ILE A 37 -6.90 -6.33 23.01
CA ILE A 37 -8.07 -5.78 23.70
C ILE A 37 -8.96 -6.92 24.17
N GLU A 38 -9.20 -6.94 25.48
CA GLU A 38 -10.10 -7.87 26.13
C GLU A 38 -11.48 -7.22 26.31
N VAL A 39 -12.46 -7.66 25.53
CA VAL A 39 -13.86 -7.25 25.70
C VAL A 39 -14.49 -8.14 26.76
N GLU A 40 -14.67 -7.64 27.99
CA GLU A 40 -15.28 -8.34 29.13
C GLU A 40 -16.82 -8.28 29.12
N CYS A 41 -17.43 -7.62 28.13
CA CYS A 41 -18.88 -7.59 27.95
C CYS A 41 -19.34 -8.71 27.01
N ASP A 42 -20.13 -9.67 27.52
CA ASP A 42 -20.62 -10.81 26.74
C ASP A 42 -21.44 -10.40 25.51
N PHE A 43 -22.25 -9.33 25.62
CA PHE A 43 -23.00 -8.81 24.49
C PHE A 43 -22.09 -8.23 23.41
N CYS A 44 -21.12 -7.38 23.79
CA CYS A 44 -20.18 -6.77 22.85
C CYS A 44 -19.29 -7.86 22.21
N ARG A 45 -18.80 -8.82 23.01
CA ARG A 45 -17.98 -9.95 22.56
C ARG A 45 -18.71 -10.88 21.58
N ALA A 46 -20.02 -11.08 21.77
CA ALA A 46 -20.82 -11.93 20.89
C ALA A 46 -21.19 -11.26 19.56
N ASN A 47 -21.27 -9.92 19.51
CA ASN A 47 -21.78 -9.19 18.35
C ASN A 47 -20.72 -8.37 17.59
N TYR A 48 -19.54 -8.14 18.17
CA TYR A 48 -18.51 -7.28 17.58
C TYR A 48 -17.14 -7.93 17.60
N ASP A 49 -16.33 -7.61 16.59
CA ASP A 49 -14.91 -7.87 16.48
C ASP A 49 -14.11 -6.59 16.73
N VAL A 50 -12.91 -6.73 17.31
CA VAL A 50 -12.02 -5.59 17.56
C VAL A 50 -11.07 -5.42 16.36
N GLU A 51 -11.06 -4.23 15.79
CA GLU A 51 -10.12 -3.84 14.73
C GLU A 51 -9.24 -2.69 15.20
N GLY A 52 -7.93 -2.81 15.02
CA GLY A 52 -6.96 -1.76 15.31
C GLY A 52 -6.49 -1.08 14.02
N GLU A 53 -6.59 0.25 13.97
CA GLU A 53 -6.03 1.07 12.92
C GLU A 53 -4.80 1.81 13.46
N HIS A 54 -3.62 1.42 12.98
CA HIS A 54 -2.37 2.04 13.39
C HIS A 54 -2.16 3.34 12.61
N HIS A 55 -2.14 4.46 13.31
CA HIS A 55 -1.81 5.76 12.76
C HIS A 55 -0.35 6.08 13.05
N ASN A 56 0.43 6.17 11.98
CA ASN A 56 1.76 6.76 12.06
C ASN A 56 1.61 8.28 12.02
N GLY A 57 2.12 8.97 13.03
CA GLY A 57 2.32 10.41 12.99
C GLY A 57 3.12 10.80 11.74
N MET A 58 2.76 11.93 11.14
CA MET A 58 3.41 12.39 9.89
C MET A 58 4.87 12.77 10.16
N LEU A 59 5.18 13.22 11.38
CA LEU A 59 6.51 13.46 11.90
C LEU A 59 6.79 12.52 13.09
N MET A 60 8.07 12.24 13.35
CA MET A 60 8.47 11.46 14.53
C MET A 60 8.01 12.08 15.86
N SER A 61 7.72 13.39 15.88
CA SER A 61 7.21 14.12 17.04
C SER A 61 5.71 13.92 17.31
N ASP A 62 4.94 13.48 16.31
CA ASP A 62 3.47 13.48 16.38
C ASP A 62 2.92 12.27 17.14
N GLY A 63 3.81 11.36 17.53
CA GLY A 63 3.46 10.09 18.15
C GLY A 63 2.95 9.07 17.13
N THR A 64 3.01 7.80 17.52
CA THR A 64 2.32 6.71 16.84
C THR A 64 1.21 6.24 17.77
N GLY A 65 0.04 5.94 17.22
CA GLY A 65 -1.11 5.57 18.05
C GLY A 65 -2.02 4.62 17.29
N THR A 66 -2.52 3.61 17.98
CA THR A 66 -3.51 2.68 17.42
C THR A 66 -4.88 3.10 17.92
N ILE A 67 -5.81 3.38 17.00
CA ILE A 67 -7.21 3.60 17.34
C ILE A 67 -7.94 2.28 17.15
N TYR A 68 -8.73 1.90 18.15
CA TYR A 68 -9.47 0.65 18.12
C TYR A 68 -10.95 0.87 17.88
N TYR A 69 -11.56 -0.04 17.13
CA TYR A 69 -12.96 0.00 16.74
C TYR A 69 -13.64 -1.34 17.02
N LEU A 70 -14.90 -1.30 17.46
CA LEU A 70 -15.80 -2.45 17.46
C LEU A 70 -16.55 -2.48 16.13
N THR A 71 -16.30 -3.51 15.33
CA THR A 71 -16.98 -3.76 14.06
C THR A 71 -18.01 -4.88 14.26
N PRO A 72 -19.25 -4.76 13.78
CA PRO A 72 -20.23 -5.85 13.88
C PRO A 72 -19.70 -7.15 13.27
N LYS A 73 -19.86 -8.27 13.98
CA LYS A 73 -19.52 -9.60 13.48
C LYS A 73 -20.33 -9.91 12.23
N GLY A 74 -19.64 -10.37 11.19
CA GLY A 74 -20.26 -10.63 9.89
C GLY A 74 -20.50 -9.39 9.04
N TYR A 75 -19.93 -8.22 9.38
CA TYR A 75 -19.88 -7.10 8.45
C TYR A 75 -19.21 -7.57 7.14
N PRO A 76 -19.81 -7.29 5.97
CA PRO A 76 -19.33 -7.84 4.71
C PRO A 76 -17.90 -7.39 4.44
N HIS A 77 -17.04 -8.32 4.01
CA HIS A 77 -15.71 -7.96 3.53
C HIS A 77 -15.79 -7.17 2.23
N TYR A 78 -14.77 -6.35 1.96
CA TYR A 78 -14.66 -5.63 0.70
C TYR A 78 -14.65 -6.60 -0.49
N SER A 79 -15.69 -6.49 -1.32
CA SER A 79 -15.94 -7.28 -2.53
C SER A 79 -15.86 -6.45 -3.82
N GLY A 80 -15.37 -5.21 -3.73
CA GLY A 80 -15.20 -4.32 -4.87
C GLY A 80 -14.02 -4.71 -5.77
N ILE A 81 -13.73 -3.86 -6.75
CA ILE A 81 -12.64 -4.10 -7.69
C ILE A 81 -11.28 -4.14 -6.97
N ARG A 82 -10.44 -5.10 -7.32
CA ARG A 82 -9.04 -5.17 -6.90
C ARG A 82 -8.14 -5.17 -8.11
N VAL A 83 -7.05 -4.41 -8.07
CA VAL A 83 -6.06 -4.42 -9.16
C VAL A 83 -5.52 -5.82 -9.38
N GLU A 84 -5.31 -6.60 -8.32
CA GLU A 84 -4.80 -7.96 -8.40
C GLU A 84 -5.79 -8.92 -9.07
N ASP A 85 -7.10 -8.68 -8.97
CA ASP A 85 -8.10 -9.52 -9.63
C ASP A 85 -8.16 -9.23 -11.15
N VAL A 86 -7.94 -7.98 -11.54
CA VAL A 86 -7.93 -7.56 -12.96
C VAL A 86 -6.59 -7.84 -13.63
N TYR A 87 -5.49 -7.65 -12.90
CA TYR A 87 -4.12 -7.79 -13.38
C TYR A 87 -3.28 -8.59 -12.36
N PRO A 88 -3.46 -9.93 -12.28
CA PRO A 88 -2.87 -10.77 -11.22
C PRO A 88 -1.35 -10.88 -11.29
N GLU A 89 -0.76 -10.62 -12.44
CA GLU A 89 0.68 -10.80 -12.64
C GLU A 89 1.46 -9.62 -12.05
N SER A 90 2.19 -9.91 -10.98
CA SER A 90 3.28 -9.06 -10.51
C SER A 90 4.52 -9.35 -11.36
N TYR A 91 5.08 -8.33 -11.99
CA TYR A 91 6.20 -8.50 -12.91
C TYR A 91 7.47 -7.97 -12.31
N ARG A 92 8.49 -8.84 -12.21
CA ARG A 92 9.85 -8.38 -11.92
C ARG A 92 10.57 -8.09 -13.23
N LEU A 93 11.57 -7.23 -13.14
CA LEU A 93 12.39 -6.80 -14.27
C LEU A 93 12.95 -7.97 -15.10
N TYR A 94 13.28 -9.09 -14.45
CA TYR A 94 13.91 -10.24 -15.09
C TYR A 94 12.93 -11.24 -15.69
N ASP A 95 11.64 -11.17 -15.37
CA ASP A 95 10.67 -12.22 -15.69
C ASP A 95 10.03 -12.05 -17.09
N ILE A 96 9.99 -10.81 -17.60
CA ILE A 96 9.31 -10.45 -18.86
C ILE A 96 10.27 -9.75 -19.81
N PRO A 97 10.03 -9.65 -21.13
CA PRO A 97 10.83 -8.82 -22.03
C PRO A 97 10.95 -7.37 -21.53
N PHE A 98 12.09 -6.70 -21.78
CA PHE A 98 12.32 -5.35 -21.26
C PHE A 98 11.34 -4.33 -21.83
N GLU A 99 10.96 -4.51 -23.08
CA GLU A 99 10.00 -3.70 -23.78
C GLU A 99 8.60 -3.77 -23.14
N GLU A 100 8.19 -4.97 -22.72
CA GLU A 100 6.93 -5.17 -21.98
C GLU A 100 7.02 -4.62 -20.57
N TYR A 101 8.18 -4.77 -19.92
CA TYR A 101 8.45 -4.14 -18.63
C TYR A 101 8.28 -2.63 -18.70
N LEU A 102 8.75 -1.99 -19.79
CA LEU A 102 8.58 -0.55 -19.99
C LEU A 102 7.10 -0.15 -20.08
N ILE A 103 6.28 -0.91 -20.83
CA ILE A 103 4.85 -0.62 -20.98
C ILE A 103 4.09 -0.74 -19.65
N LYS A 104 4.45 -1.74 -18.83
CA LYS A 104 3.75 -2.04 -17.58
C LYS A 104 4.18 -1.15 -16.41
N ASN A 105 5.40 -0.59 -16.44
CA ASN A 105 5.96 0.18 -15.32
C ASN A 105 6.02 1.69 -15.56
N TYR A 106 5.93 2.16 -16.81
CA TYR A 106 6.02 3.57 -17.15
C TYR A 106 4.78 4.02 -17.94
N THR A 107 4.39 5.28 -17.74
CA THR A 107 3.27 5.86 -18.50
C THR A 107 3.66 6.11 -19.96
N PHE A 108 2.69 6.26 -20.85
CA PHE A 108 2.99 6.60 -22.24
C PHE A 108 3.72 7.94 -22.34
N ARG A 109 3.32 8.89 -21.49
CA ARG A 109 3.96 10.21 -21.36
C ARG A 109 5.43 10.08 -20.97
N ASP A 110 5.73 9.26 -19.97
CA ASP A 110 7.10 9.04 -19.49
C ASP A 110 7.99 8.47 -20.60
N LEU A 111 7.50 7.47 -21.34
CA LEU A 111 8.26 6.85 -22.42
C LEU A 111 8.56 7.84 -23.55
N ASN A 112 7.58 8.67 -23.96
CA ASN A 112 7.79 9.70 -24.96
C ASN A 112 8.78 10.77 -24.50
N PHE A 113 8.66 11.20 -23.24
CA PHE A 113 9.60 12.15 -22.65
C PHE A 113 11.03 11.59 -22.65
N SER A 114 11.21 10.36 -22.16
CA SER A 114 12.51 9.71 -22.12
C SER A 114 13.10 9.47 -23.49
N TYR A 115 12.29 9.09 -24.48
CA TYR A 115 12.74 8.97 -25.87
C TYR A 115 13.29 10.29 -26.43
N ALA A 116 12.58 11.40 -26.22
CA ALA A 116 13.01 12.72 -26.66
C ALA A 116 14.28 13.18 -25.93
N GLU A 117 14.34 12.99 -24.61
CA GLU A 117 15.50 13.39 -23.79
C GLU A 117 16.75 12.59 -24.17
N MET A 118 16.62 11.27 -24.32
CA MET A 118 17.74 10.39 -24.69
C MET A 118 18.31 10.72 -26.07
N LYS A 119 17.46 11.08 -27.04
CA LYS A 119 17.91 11.56 -28.35
C LYS A 119 18.66 12.88 -28.29
N ARG A 120 18.25 13.80 -27.41
CA ARG A 120 18.86 15.12 -27.27
C ARG A 120 20.22 15.06 -26.57
N VAL A 121 20.32 14.26 -25.51
CA VAL A 121 21.44 14.33 -24.56
C VAL A 121 22.56 13.34 -24.89
N GLY A 122 22.21 12.15 -25.43
CA GLY A 122 23.17 11.14 -25.91
C GLY A 122 24.07 10.48 -24.85
N ALA A 123 24.10 10.98 -23.60
CA ALA A 123 24.90 10.45 -22.50
C ALA A 123 24.06 10.23 -21.23
N VAL A 124 24.26 9.09 -20.56
CA VAL A 124 23.48 8.66 -19.39
C VAL A 124 23.67 9.59 -18.19
N SER A 125 24.88 10.09 -17.97
CA SER A 125 25.25 10.97 -16.85
C SER A 125 24.51 12.31 -16.83
N ARG A 126 23.88 12.68 -17.93
CA ARG A 126 23.13 13.93 -18.11
C ARG A 126 21.61 13.71 -18.09
N LEU A 127 21.16 12.46 -17.99
CA LEU A 127 19.75 12.11 -17.84
C LEU A 127 19.33 12.24 -16.38
N ASN A 128 18.10 12.68 -16.14
CA ASN A 128 17.54 12.79 -14.80
C ASN A 128 16.17 12.12 -14.71
N GLY A 129 15.68 11.93 -13.48
CA GLY A 129 14.33 11.43 -13.22
C GLY A 129 14.03 10.09 -13.89
N VAL A 130 12.97 10.04 -14.68
CA VAL A 130 12.43 8.81 -15.29
C VAL A 130 13.42 8.21 -16.31
N SER A 131 14.05 9.03 -17.13
CA SER A 131 15.02 8.58 -18.14
C SER A 131 16.23 7.91 -17.51
N HIS A 132 16.73 8.48 -16.41
CA HIS A 132 17.82 7.86 -15.63
C HIS A 132 17.39 6.53 -15.01
N ARG A 133 16.15 6.45 -14.51
CA ARG A 133 15.59 5.20 -13.96
C ARG A 133 15.52 4.09 -15.03
N ILE A 134 15.05 4.41 -16.23
CA ILE A 134 15.00 3.46 -17.36
C ILE A 134 16.40 2.94 -17.71
N CYS A 135 17.41 3.82 -17.73
CA CYS A 135 18.80 3.40 -17.94
C CYS A 135 19.31 2.45 -16.84
N ASN A 136 18.95 2.72 -15.58
CA ASN A 136 19.32 1.84 -14.47
C ASN A 136 18.63 0.48 -14.56
N ASP A 137 17.36 0.43 -14.95
CA ASP A 137 16.64 -0.84 -15.12
C ASP A 137 17.18 -1.63 -16.31
N HIS A 138 17.53 -0.97 -17.42
CA HIS A 138 18.22 -1.63 -18.53
C HIS A 138 19.59 -2.17 -18.09
N ARG A 139 20.34 -1.40 -17.30
CA ARG A 139 21.64 -1.82 -16.76
C ARG A 139 21.52 -3.02 -15.84
N ARG A 140 20.52 -3.04 -14.95
CA ARG A 140 20.26 -4.19 -14.07
C ARG A 140 19.99 -5.46 -14.87
N LYS A 141 19.28 -5.34 -15.98
CA LYS A 141 18.86 -6.50 -16.78
C LYS A 141 19.92 -7.02 -17.77
N PHE A 142 20.64 -6.12 -18.42
CA PHE A 142 21.53 -6.45 -19.54
C PHE A 142 22.99 -6.05 -19.29
N ASP A 143 23.33 -5.60 -18.08
CA ASP A 143 24.65 -5.07 -17.69
C ASP A 143 25.15 -3.92 -18.58
N SER A 144 24.25 -3.26 -19.30
CA SER A 144 24.55 -2.16 -20.23
C SER A 144 23.62 -0.98 -19.98
N ALA A 145 24.15 0.24 -20.07
CA ALA A 145 23.34 1.47 -20.01
C ALA A 145 23.42 2.27 -21.32
N LYS A 146 23.86 1.65 -22.41
CA LYS A 146 24.09 2.35 -23.69
C LYS A 146 22.76 2.87 -24.25
N ILE A 147 22.63 4.18 -24.36
CA ILE A 147 21.42 4.85 -24.86
C ILE A 147 21.01 4.34 -26.25
N LYS A 148 21.99 4.06 -27.12
CA LYS A 148 21.73 3.49 -28.46
C LYS A 148 21.01 2.14 -28.43
N ASP A 149 21.18 1.35 -27.38
CA ASP A 149 20.55 0.03 -27.23
C ASP A 149 19.16 0.16 -26.57
N ILE A 150 18.97 1.22 -25.77
CA ILE A 150 17.71 1.51 -25.04
C ILE A 150 16.68 2.18 -25.95
N ILE A 151 17.10 3.12 -26.81
CA ILE A 151 16.21 3.90 -27.68
C ILE A 151 15.29 3.00 -28.53
N PRO A 152 15.77 1.95 -29.21
CA PRO A 152 14.90 1.05 -29.97
C PRO A 152 13.84 0.36 -29.12
N LYS A 153 14.18 0.00 -27.88
CA LYS A 153 13.28 -0.66 -26.93
C LYS A 153 12.17 0.27 -26.45
N ILE A 154 12.53 1.52 -26.14
CA ILE A 154 11.54 2.56 -25.82
C ILE A 154 10.64 2.84 -27.03
N GLN A 155 11.21 2.94 -28.23
CA GLN A 155 10.44 3.18 -29.44
C GLN A 155 9.45 2.05 -29.73
N TRP A 156 9.85 0.80 -29.49
CA TRP A 156 8.96 -0.36 -29.60
C TRP A 156 7.83 -0.28 -28.55
N ALA A 157 8.16 0.06 -27.31
CA ALA A 157 7.19 0.18 -26.22
C ALA A 157 6.15 1.26 -26.52
N ILE A 158 6.57 2.43 -27.02
CA ILE A 158 5.66 3.51 -27.45
C ILE A 158 4.72 3.03 -28.55
N ARG A 159 5.23 2.34 -29.58
CA ARG A 159 4.41 1.86 -30.71
C ARG A 159 3.36 0.84 -30.31
N ASN A 160 3.66 0.00 -29.32
CA ASN A 160 2.77 -1.08 -28.90
C ASN A 160 1.97 -0.76 -27.63
N TYR A 161 2.18 0.39 -27.00
CA TYR A 161 1.62 0.74 -25.68
C TYR A 161 0.11 0.50 -25.60
N ALA A 162 -0.65 1.03 -26.58
CA ALA A 162 -2.10 0.91 -26.63
C ALA A 162 -2.61 -0.52 -26.91
N ARG A 163 -1.75 -1.42 -27.38
CA ARG A 163 -2.10 -2.83 -27.65
C ARG A 163 -2.04 -3.69 -26.41
N TYR A 164 -1.36 -3.24 -25.36
CA TYR A 164 -1.24 -3.95 -24.10
C TYR A 164 -2.36 -3.49 -23.15
N PRO A 165 -3.34 -4.34 -22.84
CA PRO A 165 -4.44 -3.98 -21.95
C PRO A 165 -3.96 -3.71 -20.52
N ASP A 166 -2.85 -4.30 -20.10
CA ASP A 166 -2.27 -4.19 -18.77
C ASP A 166 -1.12 -3.16 -18.67
N ASN A 167 -1.14 -2.17 -19.55
CA ASN A 167 -0.21 -1.06 -19.49
C ASN A 167 -0.34 -0.27 -18.18
N ARG A 168 0.68 0.54 -17.87
CA ARG A 168 0.76 1.29 -16.62
C ARG A 168 -0.46 2.20 -16.38
N GLU A 169 -0.93 2.88 -17.42
CA GLU A 169 -2.05 3.81 -17.31
C GLU A 169 -3.35 3.08 -16.96
N ASN A 170 -3.63 1.94 -17.60
CA ASN A 170 -4.80 1.13 -17.29
C ASN A 170 -4.75 0.55 -15.87
N ARG A 171 -3.56 0.14 -15.40
CA ARG A 171 -3.35 -0.27 -14.01
C ARG A 171 -3.60 0.89 -13.04
N ASP A 172 -3.10 2.08 -13.34
CA ASP A 172 -3.33 3.27 -12.52
C ASP A 172 -4.81 3.67 -12.48
N ILE A 173 -5.56 3.48 -13.58
CA ILE A 173 -7.02 3.70 -13.63
C ILE A 173 -7.75 2.72 -12.71
N VAL A 174 -7.43 1.42 -12.79
CA VAL A 174 -8.06 0.41 -11.93
C VAL A 174 -7.69 0.65 -10.47
N ALA A 175 -6.43 0.97 -10.18
CA ALA A 175 -5.98 1.31 -8.83
C ALA A 175 -6.67 2.56 -8.29
N ALA A 176 -6.96 3.56 -9.13
CA ALA A 176 -7.73 4.73 -8.72
C ALA A 176 -9.17 4.37 -8.38
N LYS A 177 -9.81 3.51 -9.18
CA LYS A 177 -11.16 3.02 -8.90
C LYS A 177 -11.22 2.19 -7.62
N GLU A 178 -10.30 1.25 -7.45
CA GLU A 178 -10.17 0.47 -6.22
C GLU A 178 -10.02 1.39 -5.00
N ARG A 179 -9.12 2.38 -5.05
CA ARG A 179 -8.96 3.33 -3.96
C ARG A 179 -10.25 4.09 -3.63
N MET A 180 -11.01 4.50 -4.64
CA MET A 180 -12.28 5.20 -4.44
C MET A 180 -13.34 4.26 -3.82
N GLU A 181 -13.56 3.09 -4.40
CA GLU A 181 -14.51 2.09 -3.88
C GLU A 181 -14.16 1.65 -2.46
N TYR A 182 -12.87 1.46 -2.20
CA TYR A 182 -12.38 1.08 -0.89
C TYR A 182 -12.55 2.20 0.15
N GLN A 183 -12.36 3.47 -0.25
CA GLN A 183 -12.67 4.62 0.60
C GLN A 183 -14.15 4.73 0.91
N GLU A 184 -15.03 4.49 -0.06
CA GLU A 184 -16.49 4.49 0.14
C GLU A 184 -16.91 3.35 1.07
N TYR A 185 -16.40 2.14 0.84
CA TYR A 185 -16.62 0.99 1.71
C TYR A 185 -16.16 1.28 3.15
N PHE A 186 -14.97 1.86 3.33
CA PHE A 186 -14.50 2.20 4.67
C PHE A 186 -15.31 3.31 5.32
N ALA A 187 -15.74 4.33 4.56
CA ALA A 187 -16.60 5.39 5.06
C ALA A 187 -17.94 4.85 5.53
N GLU A 188 -18.52 3.88 4.80
CA GLU A 188 -19.74 3.19 5.21
C GLU A 188 -19.51 2.31 6.43
N LYS A 189 -18.45 1.50 6.42
CA LYS A 189 -18.05 0.67 7.58
C LYS A 189 -17.87 1.52 8.83
N ARG A 190 -17.28 2.71 8.72
CA ARG A 190 -17.04 3.63 9.83
C ARG A 190 -18.34 4.10 10.50
N LYS A 191 -19.47 4.15 9.79
CA LYS A 191 -20.79 4.49 10.36
C LYS A 191 -21.33 3.39 11.28
N HIS A 192 -20.91 2.14 11.04
CA HIS A 192 -21.32 0.98 11.83
C HIS A 192 -20.28 0.62 12.92
N GLN A 193 -19.11 1.24 12.89
CA GLN A 193 -18.05 1.03 13.87
C GLN A 193 -18.26 1.92 15.09
N ILE A 194 -17.95 1.35 16.25
CA ILE A 194 -17.91 2.10 17.51
C ILE A 194 -16.45 2.27 17.91
N ARG A 195 -15.98 3.53 17.95
CA ARG A 195 -14.62 3.85 18.40
C ARG A 195 -14.47 3.54 19.90
N ILE A 196 -13.36 2.93 20.26
CA ILE A 196 -12.94 2.62 21.62
C ILE A 196 -11.79 3.58 21.97
N ASP A 197 -11.99 4.44 22.97
CA ASP A 197 -10.94 5.30 23.51
C ASP A 197 -10.21 4.59 24.67
N ILE A 198 -9.51 3.51 24.34
CA ILE A 198 -8.67 2.75 25.28
C ILE A 198 -7.21 3.19 25.26
#